data_AF-A0A7S1TXE9-F1
#
_entry.id   AF-A0A7S1TXE9-F1
#
_cell.length_a   1.000
_cell.length_b   1.000
_cell.length_c   1.000
_cell.angle_alpha   90.00
_cell.angle_beta   90.00
_cell.angle_gamma   90.00
#
_symmetry.space_group_name_H-M   'P 1'
#
loop_
_entity.id
_entity.type
_entity.pdbx_description
1 polymer ?
#
loop_
_entity_poly.entity_id
_entity_poly.type
_entity_poly.pdbx_seq_one_letter_code
_entity_poly.pdbx_strand_id
1 'polypeptide(L)'
;CRESNPAGVYYSDAEVAAHYHGDVQDLMTFGFDSVKIDNCGMFKDLERYQRVMNATGRYFNIENCHWGETVPTHDWCPFSFYRTSGDINNQWDRMFANLQTLYKFTTGQDPLS
;
A
#
# COMPACT_ATOMS: atom_id res chain seq x y z
N CYS A 1 4.03 6.12 -7.18
CA CYS A 1 3.33 6.64 -5.98
C CYS A 1 4.29 7.48 -5.16
N ARG A 2 4.61 8.68 -5.66
CA ARG A 2 5.40 9.62 -4.88
C ARG A 2 4.48 10.28 -3.85
N GLU A 3 4.97 10.45 -2.65
CA GLU A 3 4.37 11.34 -1.66
C GLU A 3 4.06 12.68 -2.36
N SER A 4 2.79 13.07 -2.39
CA SER A 4 2.40 14.39 -2.87
C SER A 4 2.15 15.24 -1.65
N ASN A 5 3.01 16.22 -1.42
CA ASN A 5 2.80 17.17 -0.35
C ASN A 5 1.54 17.99 -0.64
N PRO A 6 0.49 17.97 0.23
CA PRO A 6 -0.66 18.84 0.05
C PRO A 6 -0.21 20.30 0.00
N ALA A 7 -0.76 21.07 -0.94
CA ALA A 7 -0.39 22.46 -1.15
C ALA A 7 -0.55 23.27 0.16
N GLY A 8 0.57 23.77 0.69
CA GLY A 8 0.58 24.71 1.82
C GLY A 8 1.15 24.20 3.16
N VAL A 9 1.60 22.94 3.25
CA VAL A 9 2.28 22.43 4.47
C VAL A 9 3.66 21.91 4.08
N TYR A 10 4.75 22.51 4.57
CA TYR A 10 6.11 22.04 4.25
C TYR A 10 6.68 21.28 5.45
N TYR A 11 6.46 19.96 5.50
CA TYR A 11 7.22 19.09 6.40
C TYR A 11 8.63 18.89 5.83
N SER A 12 9.63 18.88 6.71
CA SER A 12 10.97 18.45 6.37
C SER A 12 11.01 16.94 6.14
N ASP A 13 12.01 16.47 5.37
CA ASP A 13 12.23 15.04 5.15
C ASP A 13 12.39 14.26 6.46
N ALA A 14 12.95 14.90 7.49
CA ALA A 14 13.13 14.34 8.83
C ALA A 14 11.80 14.15 9.56
N GLU A 15 10.89 15.14 9.48
CA GLU A 15 9.55 15.01 10.05
C GLU A 15 8.76 13.90 9.35
N VAL A 16 8.81 13.85 8.01
CA VAL A 16 8.18 12.76 7.26
C VAL A 16 8.79 11.41 7.67
N ALA A 17 10.12 11.32 7.81
CA ALA A 17 10.78 10.08 8.23
C ALA A 17 10.33 9.63 9.62
N ALA A 18 10.15 10.56 10.56
CA ALA A 18 9.72 10.25 11.91
C ALA A 18 8.37 9.52 11.93
N HIS A 19 7.44 9.85 11.03
CA HIS A 19 6.15 9.15 10.92
C HIS A 19 6.31 7.70 10.50
N TYR A 20 7.08 7.41 9.44
CA TYR A 20 7.32 6.04 9.01
C TYR A 20 7.99 5.19 10.10
N HIS A 21 8.98 5.75 10.80
CA HIS A 21 9.65 5.07 11.89
C HIS A 21 8.74 4.86 13.11
N GLY A 22 7.94 5.88 13.47
CA GLY A 22 6.97 5.80 14.56
C GLY A 22 5.91 4.74 14.30
N ASP A 23 5.29 4.76 13.11
CA ASP A 23 4.27 3.79 12.72
C ASP A 23 4.81 2.35 12.79
N VAL A 24 6.01 2.08 12.24
CA VAL A 24 6.62 0.74 12.29
C VAL A 24 7.00 0.34 13.73
N GLN A 25 7.46 1.29 14.54
CA GLN A 25 7.71 1.06 15.95
C GLN A 25 6.43 0.70 16.71
N ASP A 26 5.30 1.32 16.37
CA ASP A 26 3.99 1.00 16.95
C ASP A 26 3.50 -0.38 16.49
N LEU A 27 3.71 -0.75 15.21
CA LEU A 27 3.42 -2.11 14.73
C LEU A 27 4.21 -3.17 15.52
N MET A 28 5.49 -2.91 15.83
CA MET A 28 6.30 -3.78 16.69
C MET A 28 5.75 -3.83 18.12
N THR A 29 5.51 -2.66 18.70
CA THR A 29 5.13 -2.51 20.12
C THR A 29 3.78 -3.13 20.42
N PHE A 30 2.82 -2.99 19.51
CA PHE A 30 1.48 -3.57 19.64
C PHE A 30 1.36 -5.00 19.09
N GLY A 31 2.43 -5.52 18.49
CA GLY A 31 2.46 -6.89 18.00
C GLY A 31 1.66 -7.14 16.72
N PHE A 32 1.31 -6.11 15.95
CA PHE A 32 0.63 -6.29 14.66
C PHE A 32 1.51 -7.01 13.64
N ASP A 33 0.95 -7.93 12.87
CA ASP A 33 1.65 -8.67 11.80
C ASP A 33 1.44 -8.09 10.40
N SER A 34 0.54 -7.10 10.27
CA SER A 34 0.18 -6.52 8.98
C SER A 34 -0.28 -5.09 9.10
N VAL A 35 -0.10 -4.31 8.05
CA VAL A 35 -0.64 -2.96 7.91
C VAL A 35 -1.31 -2.78 6.56
N LYS A 36 -2.38 -1.98 6.54
CA LYS A 36 -3.05 -1.52 5.33
C LYS A 36 -2.73 -0.06 5.09
N ILE A 37 -2.14 0.23 3.93
CA ILE A 37 -1.77 1.60 3.52
C ILE A 37 -2.75 2.08 2.45
N ASP A 38 -3.56 3.07 2.82
CA ASP A 38 -4.58 3.68 1.96
C ASP A 38 -3.97 4.75 1.03
N ASN A 39 -4.69 5.11 -0.03
CA ASN A 39 -4.29 6.20 -0.94
C ASN A 39 -4.72 7.59 -0.48
N CYS A 40 -5.35 7.66 0.69
CA CYS A 40 -5.66 8.92 1.36
C CYS A 40 -4.44 9.48 2.11
N GLY A 41 -4.35 10.80 2.23
CA GLY A 41 -3.29 11.46 3.01
C GLY A 41 -1.92 11.48 2.33
N MET A 42 -0.86 11.67 3.12
CA MET A 42 0.50 11.90 2.62
C MET A 42 1.45 10.68 2.72
N PHE A 43 1.26 9.81 3.71
CA PHE A 43 2.18 8.70 4.01
C PHE A 43 1.85 7.44 3.20
N LYS A 44 2.12 7.50 1.89
CA LYS A 44 1.67 6.51 0.90
C LYS A 44 2.80 5.70 0.27
N ASP A 45 4.05 6.02 0.62
CA ASP A 45 5.23 5.32 0.11
C ASP A 45 5.37 3.91 0.72
N LEU A 46 4.93 2.91 -0.06
CA LEU A 46 5.00 1.50 0.29
C LEU A 46 6.43 0.98 0.40
N GLU A 47 7.37 1.49 -0.42
CA GLU A 47 8.77 1.07 -0.33
C GLU A 47 9.42 1.63 0.94
N ARG A 48 9.05 2.84 1.35
CA ARG A 48 9.56 3.44 2.58
C ARG A 48 9.10 2.66 3.79
N TYR A 49 7.81 2.27 3.85
CA TYR A 49 7.34 1.32 4.87
C TYR A 49 8.13 0.01 4.82
N GLN A 50 8.28 -0.61 3.64
CA GLN A 50 9.01 -1.88 3.50
C GLN A 50 10.47 -1.75 3.98
N ARG A 51 11.18 -0.68 3.63
CA ARG A 51 12.57 -0.43 4.07
C ARG A 51 12.67 -0.32 5.58
N VAL A 52 11.78 0.45 6.20
CA VAL A 52 11.78 0.64 7.66
C VAL A 52 11.40 -0.66 8.38
N MET A 53 10.40 -1.40 7.87
CA MET A 53 10.01 -2.71 8.38
C MET A 53 11.14 -3.73 8.29
N ASN A 54 11.84 -3.82 7.15
CA ASN A 54 12.97 -4.73 6.97
C ASN A 54 14.10 -4.45 7.98
N ALA A 55 14.32 -3.18 8.34
CA ALA A 55 15.33 -2.80 9.32
C ALA A 55 15.03 -3.30 10.75
N THR A 56 13.77 -3.67 11.04
CA THR A 56 13.39 -4.23 12.36
C THR A 56 13.80 -5.69 12.56
N GLY A 57 14.06 -6.42 11.46
CA GLY A 57 14.25 -7.87 11.49
C GLY A 57 12.98 -8.70 11.69
N ARG A 58 11.79 -8.08 11.76
CA ARG A 58 10.49 -8.75 11.79
C ARG A 58 9.78 -8.61 10.44
N TYR A 59 9.10 -9.68 10.03
CA TYR A 59 8.26 -9.66 8.83
C TYR A 59 6.88 -9.04 9.14
N PHE A 60 6.43 -8.16 8.25
CA PHE A 60 5.09 -7.56 8.26
C PHE A 60 4.46 -7.71 6.88
N ASN A 61 3.18 -8.06 6.83
CA ASN A 61 2.42 -7.99 5.59
C ASN A 61 2.00 -6.54 5.30
N ILE A 62 2.18 -6.10 4.07
CA ILE A 62 1.66 -4.81 3.61
C ILE A 62 0.49 -5.06 2.64
N GLU A 63 -0.68 -4.51 2.95
CA GLU A 63 -1.78 -4.35 2.00
C GLU A 63 -1.64 -2.99 1.29
N ASN A 64 -1.48 -3.03 -0.03
CA ASN A 64 -1.57 -1.86 -0.89
C ASN A 64 -3.04 -1.54 -1.21
N CYS A 65 -3.61 -0.53 -0.54
CA CYS A 65 -4.98 -0.08 -0.74
C CYS A 65 -5.04 1.19 -1.63
N HIS A 66 -4.39 1.15 -2.81
CA HIS A 66 -4.38 2.29 -3.74
C HIS A 66 -5.36 2.19 -4.90
N TRP A 67 -6.52 1.58 -4.66
CA TRP A 67 -7.66 1.57 -5.57
C TRP A 67 -7.39 1.11 -7.02
N GLY A 68 -6.34 0.31 -7.24
CA GLY A 68 -5.91 -0.14 -8.57
C GLY A 68 -5.02 0.84 -9.34
N GLU A 69 -4.65 1.98 -8.76
CA GLU A 69 -3.71 2.97 -9.33
C GLU A 69 -2.24 2.56 -9.14
N THR A 70 -1.98 1.77 -8.10
CA THR A 70 -0.65 1.24 -7.77
C THR A 70 -0.69 -0.28 -7.87
N VAL A 71 -0.04 -0.83 -8.88
CA VAL A 71 -0.06 -2.26 -9.18
C VAL A 71 1.37 -2.78 -9.23
N PRO A 72 1.63 -4.05 -8.85
CA PRO A 72 2.97 -4.59 -8.89
C PRO A 72 3.46 -4.71 -10.33
N THR A 73 4.76 -4.62 -10.50
CA THR A 73 5.43 -5.01 -11.74
C THR A 73 6.34 -6.21 -11.51
N HIS A 74 6.87 -6.80 -12.59
CA HIS A 74 7.84 -7.89 -12.51
C HIS A 74 8.99 -7.60 -11.53
N ASP A 75 9.51 -6.36 -11.55
CA ASP A 75 10.66 -5.95 -10.74
C ASP A 75 10.29 -5.15 -9.49
N TRP A 76 9.00 -4.96 -9.21
CA TRP A 76 8.53 -4.09 -8.13
C TRP A 76 7.28 -4.61 -7.44
N CYS A 77 7.44 -5.05 -6.18
CA CYS A 77 6.33 -5.46 -5.33
C CYS A 77 6.71 -5.35 -3.83
N PRO A 78 6.66 -4.15 -3.24
CA PRO A 78 7.00 -3.96 -1.83
C PRO A 78 5.90 -4.45 -0.86
N PHE A 79 4.82 -5.04 -1.37
CA PHE A 79 3.62 -5.43 -0.62
C PHE A 79 3.23 -6.88 -0.86
N SER A 80 2.45 -7.46 0.05
CA SER A 80 2.04 -8.87 0.00
C SER A 80 0.77 -9.06 -0.84
N PHE A 81 -0.16 -8.11 -0.77
CA PHE A 81 -1.38 -8.09 -1.58
C PHE A 81 -1.80 -6.65 -1.88
N TYR A 82 -2.55 -6.46 -2.97
CA TYR A 82 -2.94 -5.14 -3.45
C TYR A 82 -4.38 -5.13 -3.94
N ARG A 83 -4.98 -3.94 -3.84
CA ARG A 83 -6.33 -3.67 -4.33
C ARG A 83 -6.30 -3.32 -5.81
N THR A 84 -7.27 -3.85 -6.55
CA THR A 84 -7.39 -3.66 -8.01
C THR A 84 -8.51 -2.71 -8.42
N SER A 85 -9.37 -2.30 -7.49
CA SER A 85 -10.56 -1.48 -7.71
C SER A 85 -10.76 -0.43 -6.62
N GLY A 86 -11.77 0.44 -6.74
CA GLY A 86 -12.29 1.20 -5.60
C GLY A 86 -12.93 0.32 -4.52
N ASP A 87 -13.49 0.97 -3.50
CA ASP A 87 -14.17 0.27 -2.39
C ASP A 87 -15.37 -0.55 -2.84
N ILE A 88 -15.55 -1.70 -2.20
CA ILE A 88 -16.74 -2.55 -2.36
C ILE A 88 -17.90 -1.99 -1.52
N ASN A 89 -19.13 -2.26 -1.93
CA ASN A 89 -20.31 -2.10 -1.08
C ASN A 89 -21.25 -3.31 -1.26
N ASN A 90 -22.40 -3.29 -0.58
CA ASN A 90 -23.36 -4.41 -0.58
C ASN A 90 -24.27 -4.46 -1.83
N GLN A 91 -23.86 -3.86 -2.95
CA GLN A 91 -24.61 -3.88 -4.21
C GLN A 91 -23.98 -4.84 -5.21
N TRP A 92 -24.85 -5.54 -5.95
CA TRP A 92 -24.44 -6.58 -6.89
C TRP A 92 -23.62 -6.06 -8.07
N ASP A 93 -23.96 -4.88 -8.58
CA ASP A 93 -23.21 -4.17 -9.61
C ASP A 93 -21.78 -3.83 -9.13
N ARG A 94 -21.61 -3.46 -7.86
CA ARG A 94 -20.28 -3.20 -7.27
C ARG A 94 -19.46 -4.44 -7.06
N MET A 95 -20.08 -5.54 -6.63
CA MET A 95 -19.40 -6.84 -6.59
C MET A 95 -18.85 -7.22 -7.97
N PHE A 96 -19.69 -7.14 -9.01
CA PHE A 96 -19.25 -7.47 -10.36
C PHE A 96 -18.24 -6.47 -10.92
N ALA A 97 -18.41 -5.18 -10.69
CA ALA A 97 -17.46 -4.16 -11.13
C ALA A 97 -16.06 -4.43 -10.53
N ASN A 98 -15.98 -4.75 -9.24
CA ASN A 98 -14.70 -5.07 -8.61
C ASN A 98 -14.12 -6.39 -9.14
N LEU A 99 -14.94 -7.44 -9.31
CA LEU A 99 -14.50 -8.72 -9.88
C LEU A 99 -13.88 -8.54 -11.28
N GLN A 100 -14.47 -7.71 -12.13
CA GLN A 100 -13.95 -7.45 -13.49
C GLN A 100 -12.56 -6.79 -13.49
N THR A 101 -12.20 -6.03 -12.44
CA THR A 101 -10.86 -5.42 -12.34
C THR A 101 -9.74 -6.44 -12.16
N LEU A 102 -10.06 -7.66 -11.71
CA LEU A 102 -9.09 -8.74 -11.52
C LEU A 102 -8.66 -9.37 -12.84
N TYR A 103 -9.44 -9.24 -13.91
CA TYR A 103 -9.25 -9.98 -15.15
C TYR A 103 -7.84 -9.82 -15.75
N LYS A 104 -7.28 -8.60 -15.69
CA LYS A 104 -5.93 -8.28 -16.16
C LYS A 104 -4.79 -8.98 -15.40
N PHE A 105 -5.06 -9.57 -14.24
CA PHE A 105 -4.07 -10.24 -13.39
C PHE A 105 -4.25 -11.76 -13.32
N THR A 106 -5.33 -12.31 -13.89
CA THR A 106 -5.69 -13.73 -13.76
C THR A 106 -5.46 -14.56 -15.03
N THR A 107 -5.15 -13.94 -16.17
CA THR A 107 -5.08 -14.63 -17.47
C THR A 107 -3.80 -15.43 -17.71
N GLY A 108 -2.87 -15.48 -16.75
CA GLY A 108 -1.69 -16.37 -16.78
C GLY A 108 -0.68 -16.10 -17.89
N GLN A 109 -0.97 -15.19 -18.83
CA GLN A 109 -0.07 -14.81 -19.92
C GLN A 109 0.93 -13.73 -19.51
N ASP A 110 0.60 -12.89 -18.51
CA ASP A 110 1.52 -11.94 -17.89
C ASP A 110 1.27 -11.93 -16.37
N PRO A 111 1.87 -12.85 -15.59
CA PRO A 111 1.84 -12.74 -14.16
C PRO A 111 2.77 -11.57 -13.77
N LEU A 112 2.17 -10.43 -13.45
CA LEU A 112 2.81 -9.16 -13.08
C LEU A 112 3.22 -8.34 -14.32
N SER A 113 2.64 -7.15 -14.45
CA SER A 113 2.91 -6.20 -15.54
C SER A 113 4.34 -5.66 -15.55
#